data_AF-A0A7X7FZX0-F1
#
_entry.id   AF-A0A7X7FZX0-F1
#
_cell.length_a   1.000
_cell.length_b   1.000
_cell.length_c   1.000
_cell.angle_alpha   90.00
_cell.angle_beta   90.00
_cell.angle_gamma   90.00
#
_symmetry.space_group_name_H-M   'P 1'
#
loop_
_entity.id
_entity.type
_entity.pdbx_description
1 polymer ?
#
loop_
_entity_poly.entity_id
_entity_poly.type
_entity_poly.pdbx_seq_one_letter_code
_entity_poly.pdbx_strand_id
1 'polypeptide(L)'
;IRDALDNDASVMVVKEREYVPALSNLKRPPDLVVCDSQVVMKMVADTPPSVRCTTFSILLARFKGDLVTLARGAARIEALRPGGRVLIAESCSHHAAEDDIGRVKIPRWLRQFVGGDLDVTVSSGRDYPKDLSGFDLVVHCGACMLTRGEMLWRQEQARVAGVPVTNYGLAISVTQGVIRRVLSPFPAALEAYLEESKR
;
A
#
# COMPACT_ATOMS: atom_id res chain seq x y z
N ILE A 1 12.72 6.33 -12.01
CA ILE A 1 13.57 7.22 -12.84
C ILE A 1 14.10 6.46 -14.04
N ARG A 2 14.98 5.47 -13.87
CA ARG A 2 15.53 4.66 -14.98
C ARG A 2 14.44 4.11 -15.91
N ASP A 3 13.44 3.42 -15.35
CA ASP A 3 12.30 2.86 -16.10
C ASP A 3 11.54 3.90 -16.95
N ALA A 4 11.43 5.14 -16.48
CA ALA A 4 10.81 6.21 -17.26
C ALA A 4 11.71 6.66 -18.42
N LEU A 5 13.01 6.79 -18.19
CA LEU A 5 13.98 7.15 -19.25
C LEU A 5 14.09 6.05 -20.32
N ASP A 6 14.00 4.78 -19.92
CA ASP A 6 13.98 3.64 -20.85
C ASP A 6 12.72 3.60 -21.73
N ASN A 7 11.67 4.35 -21.37
CA ASN A 7 10.43 4.49 -22.11
C ASN A 7 10.25 5.91 -22.68
N ASP A 8 11.37 6.59 -22.97
CA ASP A 8 11.43 7.91 -23.61
C ASP A 8 10.64 9.02 -22.87
N ALA A 9 10.45 8.86 -21.55
CA ALA A 9 9.73 9.82 -20.73
C ALA A 9 10.67 10.80 -20.01
N SER A 10 10.18 12.02 -19.75
CA SER A 10 10.87 13.02 -18.92
C SER A 10 10.53 12.84 -17.45
N VAL A 11 11.52 13.03 -16.55
CA VAL A 11 11.33 12.90 -15.11
C VAL A 11 11.78 14.18 -14.39
N MET A 12 10.92 14.69 -13.50
CA MET A 12 11.26 15.76 -12.57
C MET A 12 11.19 15.23 -11.14
N VAL A 13 12.25 15.46 -10.35
CA VAL A 13 12.33 15.03 -8.95
C VAL A 13 12.41 16.25 -8.06
N VAL A 14 11.55 16.31 -7.05
CA VAL A 14 11.44 17.43 -6.12
C VAL A 14 11.19 16.93 -4.71
N LYS A 15 11.55 17.74 -3.70
CA LYS A 15 11.11 17.50 -2.32
C LYS A 15 9.64 17.89 -2.17
N GLU A 16 8.99 17.34 -1.15
CA GLU A 16 7.57 17.59 -0.84
C GLU A 16 7.25 19.07 -0.63
N ARG A 17 8.23 19.86 -0.15
CA ARG A 17 8.12 21.31 0.04
C ARG A 17 8.09 22.09 -1.27
N GLU A 18 8.80 21.59 -2.28
CA GLU A 18 8.92 22.21 -3.60
C GLU A 18 7.87 21.68 -4.59
N TYR A 19 7.01 20.74 -4.17
CA TYR A 19 6.06 20.07 -5.07
C TYR A 19 5.10 21.05 -5.75
N VAL A 20 4.42 21.91 -4.98
CA VAL A 20 3.44 22.87 -5.52
C VAL A 20 4.13 23.91 -6.42
N PRO A 21 5.20 24.60 -6.00
CA PRO A 21 5.92 25.53 -6.88
C PRO A 21 6.44 24.88 -8.17
N ALA A 22 6.96 23.66 -8.08
CA ALA A 22 7.44 22.92 -9.24
C ALA A 22 6.30 22.62 -10.22
N LEU A 23 5.18 22.10 -9.72
CA LEU A 23 4.02 21.76 -10.52
C LEU A 23 3.44 22.99 -11.24
N SER A 24 3.34 24.14 -10.56
CA SER A 24 2.84 25.38 -11.16
C SER A 24 3.74 25.96 -12.24
N ASN A 25 5.03 25.64 -12.22
CA ASN A 25 6.01 26.13 -13.20
C ASN A 25 6.10 25.26 -14.47
N LEU A 26 5.38 24.14 -14.53
CA LEU A 26 5.38 23.28 -15.72
C LEU A 26 4.46 23.87 -16.79
N LYS A 27 4.99 24.01 -18.02
CA LYS A 27 4.21 24.44 -19.20
C LYS A 27 3.06 23.49 -19.53
N ARG A 28 3.21 22.20 -19.21
CA ARG A 28 2.21 21.15 -19.39
C ARG A 28 2.14 20.32 -18.11
N PRO A 29 0.94 19.93 -17.63
CA PRO A 29 0.82 19.07 -16.46
C PRO A 29 1.50 17.72 -16.71
N PRO A 30 2.07 17.06 -15.68
CA PRO A 30 2.66 15.74 -15.82
C PRO A 30 1.57 14.68 -16.04
N ASP A 31 1.90 13.59 -16.74
CA ASP A 31 0.97 12.46 -16.93
C ASP A 31 0.79 11.63 -15.65
N LEU A 32 1.82 11.57 -14.81
CA LEU A 32 1.85 10.80 -13.57
C LEU A 32 2.71 11.49 -12.51
N VAL A 33 2.17 11.58 -11.30
CA VAL A 33 2.91 11.97 -10.09
C VAL A 33 3.11 10.74 -9.20
N VAL A 34 4.33 10.55 -8.70
CA VAL A 34 4.66 9.46 -7.77
C VAL A 34 5.35 10.02 -6.54
N CYS A 35 4.88 9.65 -5.35
CA CYS A 35 5.49 10.09 -4.09
C CYS A 35 5.81 8.94 -3.13
N ASP A 36 6.55 9.25 -2.08
CA ASP A 36 6.65 8.38 -0.91
C ASP A 36 5.29 8.29 -0.19
N SER A 37 4.97 7.13 0.39
CA SER A 37 3.69 6.92 1.05
C SER A 37 3.49 7.79 2.29
N GLN A 38 4.56 8.28 2.93
CA GLN A 38 4.45 9.17 4.09
C GLN A 38 3.91 10.56 3.75
N VAL A 39 4.03 11.00 2.49
CA VAL A 39 3.56 12.33 2.03
C VAL A 39 2.34 12.23 1.12
N VAL A 40 1.69 11.06 1.06
CA VAL A 40 0.60 10.78 0.10
C VAL A 40 -0.58 11.73 0.24
N MET A 41 -0.98 12.10 1.46
CA MET A 41 -2.09 13.04 1.67
C MET A 41 -1.80 14.40 1.04
N LYS A 42 -0.60 14.94 1.29
CA LYS A 42 -0.16 16.22 0.72
C LYS A 42 -0.11 16.14 -0.80
N MET A 43 0.51 15.09 -1.34
CA MET A 43 0.61 14.90 -2.79
C MET A 43 -0.79 14.84 -3.43
N VAL A 44 -1.71 14.06 -2.86
CA VAL A 44 -3.07 13.90 -3.39
C VAL A 44 -3.86 15.21 -3.35
N ALA A 45 -3.77 15.96 -2.25
CA ALA A 45 -4.44 17.26 -2.11
C ALA A 45 -3.90 18.30 -3.11
N ASP A 46 -2.59 18.30 -3.34
CA ASP A 46 -1.90 19.27 -4.17
C ASP A 46 -1.89 18.89 -5.68
N THR A 47 -2.25 17.64 -6.03
CA THR A 47 -2.27 17.15 -7.44
C THR A 47 -3.64 17.40 -8.10
N PRO A 48 -3.71 18.14 -9.23
CA PRO A 48 -4.96 18.34 -9.98
C PRO A 48 -5.68 17.03 -10.33
N PRO A 49 -7.02 16.97 -10.28
CA PRO A 49 -7.78 15.73 -10.54
C PRO A 49 -7.50 15.08 -11.91
N SER A 50 -7.15 15.87 -12.92
CA SER A 50 -6.81 15.40 -14.27
C SER A 50 -5.45 14.70 -14.36
N VAL A 51 -4.53 14.97 -13.43
CA VAL A 51 -3.20 14.37 -13.38
C VAL A 51 -3.28 13.05 -12.63
N ARG A 52 -2.80 11.93 -13.18
CA ARG A 52 -2.78 10.66 -12.44
C ARG A 52 -1.73 10.73 -11.33
N CYS A 53 -2.00 10.07 -10.20
CA CYS A 53 -0.99 9.97 -9.15
C CYS A 53 -1.03 8.63 -8.44
N THR A 54 0.11 8.21 -7.89
CA THR A 54 0.25 7.00 -7.07
C THR A 54 1.46 7.11 -6.14
N THR A 55 1.80 6.04 -5.42
CA THR A 55 2.98 6.01 -4.54
C THR A 55 4.00 4.97 -5.00
N PHE A 56 5.26 5.13 -4.57
CA PHE A 56 6.29 4.11 -4.78
C PHE A 56 5.89 2.77 -4.15
N SER A 57 5.14 2.77 -3.04
CA SER A 57 4.69 1.54 -2.39
C SER A 57 3.64 0.78 -3.22
N ILE A 58 2.76 1.48 -3.94
CA ILE A 58 1.78 0.83 -4.85
C ILE A 58 2.46 0.33 -6.11
N LEU A 59 3.41 1.09 -6.67
CA LEU A 59 4.23 0.62 -7.79
C LEU A 59 5.02 -0.64 -7.41
N LEU A 60 5.62 -0.66 -6.22
CA LEU A 60 6.35 -1.83 -5.72
C LEU A 60 5.41 -3.02 -5.47
N ALA A 61 4.20 -2.77 -4.97
CA ALA A 61 3.17 -3.81 -4.80
C ALA A 61 2.84 -4.50 -6.12
N ARG A 62 2.65 -3.73 -7.19
CA ARG A 62 2.45 -4.25 -8.55
C ARG A 62 3.69 -4.98 -9.08
N PHE A 63 4.87 -4.44 -8.83
CA PHE A 63 6.13 -4.99 -9.32
C PHE A 63 6.51 -6.32 -8.66
N LYS A 64 6.24 -6.48 -7.36
CA LYS A 64 6.60 -7.69 -6.59
C LYS A 64 5.45 -8.67 -6.40
N GLY A 65 4.20 -8.26 -6.56
CA GLY A 65 3.04 -9.10 -6.26
C GLY A 65 1.91 -8.99 -7.28
N ASP A 66 0.72 -9.42 -6.86
CA ASP A 66 -0.52 -9.16 -7.57
C ASP A 66 -1.27 -7.97 -6.93
N LEU A 67 -1.26 -6.83 -7.63
CA LEU A 67 -1.92 -5.62 -7.15
C LEU A 67 -3.44 -5.80 -7.02
N VAL A 68 -4.07 -6.61 -7.87
CA VAL A 68 -5.53 -6.81 -7.86
C VAL A 68 -5.95 -7.54 -6.59
N THR A 69 -5.26 -8.64 -6.26
CA THR A 69 -5.47 -9.37 -4.99
C THR A 69 -5.25 -8.45 -3.79
N LEU A 70 -4.16 -7.69 -3.78
CA LEU A 70 -3.85 -6.77 -2.69
C LEU A 70 -4.89 -5.64 -2.54
N ALA A 71 -5.46 -5.16 -3.64
CA ALA A 71 -6.51 -4.13 -3.64
C ALA A 71 -7.84 -4.68 -3.09
N ARG A 72 -8.22 -5.92 -3.43
CA ARG A 72 -9.37 -6.60 -2.79
C ARG A 72 -9.13 -6.74 -1.28
N GLY A 73 -7.94 -7.18 -0.87
CA GLY A 73 -7.61 -7.27 0.55
C GLY A 73 -7.62 -5.91 1.26
N ALA A 74 -7.27 -4.83 0.56
CA ALA A 74 -7.33 -3.48 1.13
C ALA A 74 -8.77 -3.05 1.46
N ALA A 75 -9.75 -3.42 0.62
CA ALA A 75 -11.17 -3.15 0.88
C ALA A 75 -11.65 -3.80 2.18
N ARG A 76 -11.08 -4.95 2.57
CA ARG A 76 -11.43 -5.65 3.82
C ARG A 76 -11.07 -4.88 5.09
N ILE A 77 -10.22 -3.85 5.00
CA ILE A 77 -9.97 -2.92 6.13
C ILE A 77 -11.27 -2.21 6.55
N GLU A 78 -12.16 -1.90 5.60
CA GLU A 78 -13.45 -1.24 5.86
C GLU A 78 -14.43 -2.11 6.65
N ALA A 79 -14.23 -3.43 6.62
CA ALA A 79 -15.05 -4.40 7.35
C ALA A 79 -14.43 -4.86 8.68
N LEU A 80 -13.21 -4.39 9.02
CA LEU A 80 -12.57 -4.72 10.28
C LEU A 80 -13.37 -4.14 11.46
N ARG A 81 -13.39 -4.89 12.56
CA ARG A 81 -14.07 -4.51 13.80
C ARG A 81 -13.06 -4.49 14.94
N PRO A 82 -13.34 -3.74 16.03
CA PRO A 82 -12.53 -3.85 17.25
C PRO A 82 -12.40 -5.31 17.70
N GLY A 83 -11.20 -5.71 18.10
CA GLY A 83 -10.83 -7.08 18.43
C GLY A 83 -10.40 -7.94 17.24
N GLY A 84 -10.49 -7.43 16.00
CA GLY A 84 -10.04 -8.14 14.81
C GLY A 84 -8.54 -8.46 14.86
N ARG A 85 -8.18 -9.65 14.35
CA ARG A 85 -6.81 -10.18 14.34
C ARG A 85 -6.11 -9.80 13.04
N VAL A 86 -5.06 -9.01 13.15
CA VAL A 86 -4.27 -8.52 12.00
C VAL A 86 -2.84 -9.03 12.09
N LEU A 87 -2.38 -9.66 11.01
CA LEU A 87 -0.96 -10.03 10.86
C LEU A 87 -0.21 -8.93 10.10
N ILE A 88 0.78 -8.32 10.73
CA ILE A 88 1.81 -7.52 10.05
C ILE A 88 2.93 -8.47 9.62
N ALA A 89 3.09 -8.65 8.31
CA ALA A 89 4.07 -9.59 7.75
C ALA A 89 5.25 -8.87 7.08
N GLU A 90 6.43 -8.99 7.68
CA GLU A 90 7.67 -8.37 7.21
C GLU A 90 8.58 -9.38 6.52
N SER A 91 9.25 -8.94 5.46
CA SER A 91 10.19 -9.78 4.70
C SER A 91 11.62 -9.78 5.25
N CYS A 92 11.91 -8.90 6.19
CA CYS A 92 13.24 -8.65 6.73
C CYS A 92 13.21 -8.77 8.25
N SER A 93 14.31 -9.22 8.83
CA SER A 93 14.48 -9.44 10.27
C SER A 93 15.12 -8.26 10.99
N HIS A 94 15.08 -7.05 10.42
CA HIS A 94 15.73 -5.89 11.04
C HIS A 94 14.99 -5.47 12.32
N HIS A 95 15.74 -4.89 13.25
CA HIS A 95 15.16 -4.26 14.44
C HIS A 95 14.36 -3.04 14.02
N ALA A 96 13.08 -3.01 14.38
CA ALA A 96 12.20 -1.88 14.09
C ALA A 96 12.70 -0.64 14.84
N ALA A 97 12.78 0.49 14.12
CA ALA A 97 13.02 1.79 14.73
C ALA A 97 11.79 2.22 15.57
N GLU A 98 11.98 3.18 16.48
CA GLU A 98 10.88 3.70 17.32
C GLU A 98 9.70 4.26 16.50
N ASP A 99 9.97 4.73 15.28
CA ASP A 99 8.96 5.30 14.36
C ASP A 99 8.68 4.37 13.15
N ASP A 100 8.78 3.06 13.35
CA ASP A 100 8.63 2.05 12.30
C ASP A 100 7.24 2.07 11.65
N ILE A 101 7.21 2.08 10.32
CA ILE A 101 5.97 2.15 9.54
C ILE A 101 5.11 0.91 9.79
N GLY A 102 5.73 -0.27 9.83
CA GLY A 102 5.04 -1.56 9.89
C GLY A 102 4.50 -1.89 11.27
N ARG A 103 5.31 -1.70 12.31
CA ARG A 103 5.02 -2.15 13.68
C ARG A 103 4.39 -1.05 14.55
N VAL A 104 4.51 0.22 14.17
CA VAL A 104 3.98 1.35 14.94
C VAL A 104 2.91 2.11 14.14
N LYS A 105 3.25 2.68 12.98
CA LYS A 105 2.34 3.61 12.28
C LYS A 105 1.12 2.91 11.70
N ILE A 106 1.29 1.81 10.97
CA ILE A 106 0.18 1.06 10.36
C ILE A 106 -0.79 0.53 11.42
N PRO A 107 -0.36 -0.16 12.49
CA PRO A 107 -1.25 -0.58 13.57
C PRO A 107 -2.03 0.59 14.18
N ARG A 108 -1.37 1.74 14.41
CA ARG A 108 -2.03 2.94 14.91
C ARG A 108 -3.09 3.47 13.94
N TRP A 109 -2.76 3.61 12.65
CA TRP A 109 -3.71 4.08 11.64
C TRP A 109 -4.89 3.13 11.47
N LEU A 110 -4.67 1.82 11.53
CA LEU A 110 -5.74 0.83 11.48
C LEU A 110 -6.67 0.94 12.70
N ARG A 111 -6.13 1.04 13.92
CA ARG A 111 -6.95 1.23 15.15
C ARG A 111 -7.77 2.52 15.09
N GLN A 112 -7.15 3.61 14.62
CA GLN A 112 -7.84 4.89 14.42
C GLN A 112 -8.97 4.78 13.40
N PHE A 113 -8.73 4.08 12.29
CA PHE A 113 -9.72 3.88 11.24
C PHE A 113 -10.89 2.99 11.70
N VAL A 114 -10.59 1.90 12.41
CA VAL A 114 -11.59 0.95 12.95
C VAL A 114 -12.36 1.54 14.14
N GLY A 115 -11.81 2.55 14.82
CA GLY A 115 -12.41 3.15 16.01
C GLY A 115 -12.29 2.29 17.27
N GLY A 116 -11.29 1.42 17.34
CA GLY A 116 -11.04 0.55 18.50
C GLY A 116 -9.75 -0.26 18.37
N ASP A 117 -9.44 -1.03 19.41
CA ASP A 117 -8.23 -1.87 19.44
C ASP A 117 -8.32 -3.05 18.47
N LEU A 118 -7.16 -3.45 17.94
CA LEU A 118 -6.97 -4.62 17.10
C LEU A 118 -5.93 -5.52 17.75
N ASP A 119 -6.13 -6.84 17.63
CA ASP A 119 -5.13 -7.83 18.01
C ASP A 119 -4.09 -7.95 16.90
N VAL A 120 -2.93 -7.35 17.12
CA VAL A 120 -1.88 -7.21 16.09
C VAL A 120 -0.74 -8.17 16.39
N THR A 121 -0.54 -9.13 15.49
CA THR A 121 0.62 -10.02 15.50
C THR A 121 1.63 -9.56 14.46
N VAL A 122 2.93 -9.65 14.77
CA VAL A 122 4.01 -9.34 13.83
C VAL A 122 4.80 -10.60 13.50
N SER A 123 5.05 -10.83 12.22
CA SER A 123 5.97 -11.83 11.70
C SER A 123 7.07 -11.14 10.89
N SER A 124 8.30 -11.63 10.95
CA SER A 124 9.44 -11.01 10.26
C SER A 124 10.35 -12.03 9.58
N GLY A 125 11.08 -11.59 8.55
CA GLY A 125 12.02 -12.45 7.83
C GLY A 125 11.35 -13.67 7.22
N ARG A 126 11.82 -14.87 7.58
CA ARG A 126 11.29 -16.15 7.08
C ARG A 126 10.18 -16.75 7.96
N ASP A 127 9.83 -16.09 9.07
CA ASP A 127 8.88 -16.60 10.06
C ASP A 127 7.43 -16.37 9.65
N TYR A 128 7.13 -16.40 8.34
CA TYR A 128 5.77 -16.25 7.84
C TYR A 128 4.91 -17.42 8.35
N PRO A 129 3.79 -17.19 9.05
CA PRO A 129 3.02 -18.26 9.68
C PRO A 129 2.56 -19.30 8.65
N LYS A 130 2.68 -20.58 9.01
CA LYS A 130 2.18 -21.69 8.18
C LYS A 130 0.66 -21.75 8.16
N ASP A 131 0.03 -21.33 9.26
CA ASP A 131 -1.41 -21.22 9.38
C ASP A 131 -1.78 -19.75 9.54
N LEU A 132 -2.60 -19.26 8.62
CA LEU A 132 -3.11 -17.90 8.62
C LEU A 132 -4.59 -17.83 9.00
N SER A 133 -5.28 -18.97 9.13
CA SER A 133 -6.74 -19.05 9.27
C SER A 133 -7.31 -18.27 10.47
N GLY A 134 -6.46 -17.95 11.45
CA GLY A 134 -6.82 -17.09 12.57
C GLY A 134 -6.89 -15.60 12.25
N PHE A 135 -6.30 -15.10 11.17
CA PHE A 135 -6.26 -13.66 10.91
C PHE A 135 -7.46 -13.20 10.08
N ASP A 136 -7.98 -12.02 10.41
CA ASP A 136 -9.00 -11.33 9.63
C ASP A 136 -8.38 -10.56 8.45
N LEU A 137 -7.10 -10.19 8.57
CA LEU A 137 -6.33 -9.49 7.55
C LEU A 137 -4.83 -9.72 7.70
N VAL A 138 -4.15 -9.98 6.58
CA VAL A 138 -2.69 -9.88 6.47
C VAL A 138 -2.31 -8.55 5.82
N VAL A 139 -1.45 -7.79 6.48
CA VAL A 139 -0.84 -6.57 5.96
C VAL A 139 0.65 -6.83 5.73
N HIS A 140 1.01 -7.09 4.48
CA HIS A 140 2.38 -7.42 4.12
C HIS A 140 3.21 -6.15 3.82
N CYS A 141 4.49 -6.14 4.21
CA CYS A 141 5.41 -5.07 3.83
C CYS A 141 5.62 -5.01 2.30
N GLY A 142 6.40 -4.02 1.82
CA GLY A 142 6.77 -3.88 0.41
C GLY A 142 7.62 -5.02 -0.17
N ALA A 143 8.06 -5.98 0.66
CA ALA A 143 8.81 -7.16 0.24
C ALA A 143 10.10 -6.84 -0.52
N CYS A 144 10.82 -5.78 -0.12
CA CYS A 144 12.06 -5.35 -0.78
C CYS A 144 13.14 -6.44 -0.79
N MET A 145 13.16 -7.29 0.24
CA MET A 145 14.09 -8.41 0.39
C MET A 145 13.61 -9.72 -0.24
N LEU A 146 12.38 -9.79 -0.76
CA LEU A 146 11.85 -10.99 -1.42
C LEU A 146 11.93 -10.87 -2.94
N THR A 147 12.07 -12.00 -3.60
CA THR A 147 11.78 -12.15 -5.02
C THR A 147 10.27 -12.00 -5.28
N ARG A 148 9.89 -11.78 -6.56
CA ARG A 148 8.47 -11.77 -6.96
C ARG A 148 7.81 -13.12 -6.69
N GLY A 149 8.52 -14.23 -6.91
CA GLY A 149 8.01 -15.58 -6.65
C GLY A 149 7.67 -15.81 -5.18
N GLU A 150 8.56 -15.41 -4.26
CA GLU A 150 8.32 -15.53 -2.82
C GLU A 150 7.15 -14.65 -2.34
N MET A 151 7.01 -13.44 -2.88
CA MET A 151 5.89 -12.56 -2.54
C MET A 151 4.55 -13.14 -3.04
N LEU A 152 4.51 -13.64 -4.28
CA LEU A 152 3.32 -14.30 -4.82
C LEU A 152 2.97 -15.57 -4.02
N TRP A 153 3.98 -16.34 -3.61
CA TRP A 153 3.77 -17.51 -2.76
C TRP A 153 3.11 -17.13 -1.42
N ARG A 154 3.56 -16.05 -0.75
CA ARG A 154 2.92 -15.58 0.48
C ARG A 154 1.48 -15.11 0.28
N GLN A 155 1.20 -14.43 -0.83
CA GLN A 155 -0.17 -14.03 -1.20
C GLN A 155 -1.05 -15.26 -1.43
N GLU A 156 -0.51 -16.28 -2.09
CA GLU A 156 -1.21 -17.54 -2.34
C GLU A 156 -1.51 -18.30 -1.04
N GLN A 157 -0.57 -18.33 -0.08
CA GLN A 157 -0.84 -18.94 1.23
C GLN A 157 -2.01 -18.25 1.95
N ALA A 158 -2.08 -16.91 1.91
CA ALA A 158 -3.21 -16.17 2.48
C ALA A 158 -4.52 -16.51 1.75
N ARG A 159 -4.48 -16.56 0.41
CA ARG A 159 -5.63 -16.92 -0.42
C ARG A 159 -6.16 -18.33 -0.10
N VAL A 160 -5.27 -19.32 0.01
CA VAL A 160 -5.62 -20.71 0.35
C VAL A 160 -6.22 -20.81 1.76
N ALA A 161 -5.73 -20.01 2.70
CA ALA A 161 -6.30 -19.91 4.05
C ALA A 161 -7.65 -19.14 4.09
N GLY A 162 -8.10 -18.56 2.98
CA GLY A 162 -9.29 -17.72 2.93
C GLY A 162 -9.11 -16.36 3.60
N VAL A 163 -7.87 -15.92 3.82
CA VAL A 163 -7.54 -14.70 4.55
C VAL A 163 -7.21 -13.57 3.58
N PRO A 164 -7.89 -12.42 3.66
CA PRO A 164 -7.55 -11.26 2.87
C PRO A 164 -6.11 -10.80 3.11
N VAL A 165 -5.40 -10.48 2.02
CA VAL A 165 -4.04 -9.94 2.09
C VAL A 165 -3.96 -8.61 1.37
N THR A 166 -3.35 -7.61 2.01
CA THR A 166 -3.00 -6.33 1.41
C THR A 166 -1.55 -5.99 1.72
N ASN A 167 -1.10 -4.80 1.34
CA ASN A 167 0.24 -4.34 1.66
C ASN A 167 0.27 -2.96 2.35
N TYR A 168 1.44 -2.57 2.84
CA TYR A 168 1.63 -1.29 3.53
C TYR A 168 1.12 -0.10 2.72
N GLY A 169 1.46 -0.02 1.44
CA GLY A 169 1.05 1.10 0.58
C GLY A 169 -0.46 1.24 0.46
N LEU A 170 -1.16 0.12 0.25
CA LEU A 170 -2.61 0.10 0.13
C LEU A 170 -3.30 0.33 1.47
N ALA A 171 -2.82 -0.28 2.56
CA ALA A 171 -3.35 -0.07 3.91
C ALA A 171 -3.23 1.40 4.35
N ILE A 172 -2.08 2.03 4.09
CA ILE A 172 -1.88 3.48 4.30
C ILE A 172 -2.89 4.25 3.45
N SER A 173 -3.01 3.92 2.18
CA SER A 173 -3.90 4.67 1.28
C SER A 173 -5.37 4.58 1.67
N VAL A 174 -5.83 3.43 2.20
CA VAL A 174 -7.19 3.26 2.73
C VAL A 174 -7.36 4.10 3.99
N THR A 175 -6.49 3.93 4.98
CA THR A 175 -6.58 4.63 6.28
C THR A 175 -6.43 6.15 6.16
N GLN A 176 -5.72 6.65 5.15
CA GLN A 176 -5.58 8.07 4.85
C GLN A 176 -6.66 8.60 3.88
N GLY A 177 -7.61 7.76 3.44
CA GLY A 177 -8.74 8.18 2.59
C GLY A 177 -8.37 8.51 1.13
N VAL A 178 -7.21 8.08 0.64
CA VAL A 178 -6.69 8.42 -0.69
C VAL A 178 -6.67 7.26 -1.68
N ILE A 179 -7.05 6.05 -1.27
CA ILE A 179 -6.95 4.80 -2.03
C ILE A 179 -7.52 4.89 -3.46
N ARG A 180 -8.73 5.44 -3.63
CA ARG A 180 -9.36 5.60 -4.96
C ARG A 180 -8.51 6.44 -5.90
N ARG A 181 -7.89 7.49 -5.37
CA ARG A 181 -7.05 8.41 -6.14
C ARG A 181 -5.76 7.75 -6.57
N VAL A 182 -5.10 7.03 -5.67
CA VAL A 182 -3.79 6.41 -5.94
C VAL A 182 -3.87 5.09 -6.71
N LEU A 183 -5.05 4.46 -6.76
CA LEU A 183 -5.38 3.33 -7.63
C LEU A 183 -5.94 3.72 -8.99
N SER A 184 -6.30 5.00 -9.22
CA SER A 184 -6.80 5.45 -10.52
C SER A 184 -5.90 5.15 -11.74
N PRO A 185 -4.55 5.05 -11.61
CA PRO A 185 -3.70 4.60 -12.71
C PRO A 185 -3.78 3.10 -13.01
N PHE A 186 -4.46 2.31 -12.17
CA PHE A 186 -4.56 0.85 -12.25
C PHE A 186 -6.03 0.39 -12.26
N PRO A 187 -6.74 0.50 -13.41
CA PRO A 187 -8.19 0.29 -13.47
C PRO A 187 -8.67 -1.03 -12.87
N ALA A 188 -8.00 -2.15 -13.20
CA ALA A 188 -8.38 -3.47 -12.68
C ALA A 188 -8.23 -3.60 -11.15
N ALA A 189 -7.22 -2.94 -10.56
CA ALA A 189 -7.05 -2.94 -9.10
C ALA A 189 -8.06 -2.03 -8.41
N LEU A 190 -8.35 -0.86 -9.01
CA LEU A 190 -9.40 0.03 -8.51
C LEU A 190 -10.77 -0.65 -8.54
N GLU A 191 -11.12 -1.28 -9.66
CA GLU A 191 -12.38 -2.01 -9.81
C GLU A 191 -12.50 -3.10 -8.75
N ALA A 192 -11.47 -3.93 -8.59
CA ALA A 192 -11.48 -5.00 -7.60
C ALA A 192 -11.64 -4.50 -6.15
N TYR A 193 -11.03 -3.37 -5.80
CA TYR A 193 -11.26 -2.72 -4.51
C TYR A 193 -12.71 -2.24 -4.37
N LEU A 194 -13.26 -1.58 -5.40
CA LEU A 194 -14.64 -1.06 -5.38
C LEU A 194 -15.71 -2.15 -5.34
N GLU A 195 -15.47 -3.30 -5.98
CA GLU A 195 -16.37 -4.47 -5.91
C GLU A 195 -16.41 -5.04 -4.50
N GLU A 196 -15.25 -5.19 -3.86
CA GLU A 196 -15.13 -5.80 -2.54
C GLU A 196 -15.63 -4.86 -1.44
N SER A 197 -15.41 -3.55 -1.53
CA SER A 197 -15.96 -2.55 -0.59
C SER A 197 -17.49 -2.47 -0.57
N LYS A 198 -18.17 -3.01 -1.59
CA LYS A 198 -19.65 -3.04 -1.64
C LYS A 198 -20.24 -4.26 -0.93
N ARG A 199 -19.41 -5.24 -0.54
CA ARG A 199 -19.82 -6.49 0.10
C ARG A 199 -19.77 -6.40 1.61
#